data_AF-A0A9J6DYT9-F1
#
_entry.id   AF-A0A9J6DYT9-F1
#
_cell.length_a   1.000
_cell.length_b   1.000
_cell.length_c   1.000
_cell.angle_alpha   90.00
_cell.angle_beta   90.00
_cell.angle_gamma   90.00
#
_symmetry.space_group_name_H-M   'P 1'
#
loop_
_entity.id
_entity.type
_entity.pdbx_description
1 polymer ?
#
loop_
_entity_poly.entity_id
_entity_poly.type
_entity_poly.pdbx_seq_one_letter_code
_entity_poly.pdbx_strand_id
1 'polypeptide(L)'
;MKHDYHEALEEGALSLPAAMEAIAFVNTSFAPYDYPDVEIVLNSVSVANIEAERFLLDLGMRRDIYNAFYKPYRGRNAFQLAPLLNRLKSRGVIKLRSKSYRDAPILNPRYYSHPADIEIAADGNLPASHMCP
;
A
#
# COMPACT_ATOMS: atom_id res chain seq x y z
N MET A 1 20.68 -42.65 -9.19
CA MET A 1 19.79 -41.61 -9.76
C MET A 1 19.64 -40.54 -8.69
N LYS A 2 20.32 -39.40 -8.85
CA LYS A 2 20.15 -38.22 -7.97
C LYS A 2 18.86 -37.53 -8.39
N HIS A 3 17.93 -37.30 -7.47
CA HIS A 3 16.76 -36.47 -7.72
C HIS A 3 17.18 -35.01 -7.55
N ASP A 4 17.13 -34.26 -8.65
CA ASP A 4 17.31 -32.81 -8.68
C ASP A 4 16.08 -32.14 -8.06
N TYR A 5 16.30 -31.38 -7.00
CA TYR A 5 15.26 -30.61 -6.29
C TYR A 5 15.24 -29.13 -6.70
N HIS A 6 15.85 -28.77 -7.83
CA HIS A 6 16.15 -27.37 -8.15
C HIS A 6 15.15 -26.65 -9.08
N GLU A 7 14.06 -27.28 -9.49
CA GLU A 7 13.21 -26.73 -10.59
C GLU A 7 11.72 -26.54 -10.23
N ALA A 8 11.34 -26.61 -8.95
CA ALA A 8 9.92 -26.59 -8.55
C ALA A 8 9.42 -25.27 -7.93
N LEU A 9 10.21 -24.19 -7.93
CA LEU A 9 9.86 -22.93 -7.25
C LEU A 9 9.47 -21.77 -8.18
N GLU A 10 9.63 -21.88 -9.50
CA GLU A 10 9.49 -20.73 -10.41
C GLU A 10 8.14 -20.64 -11.15
N GLU A 11 7.29 -21.68 -11.11
CA GLU A 11 6.07 -21.76 -11.94
C GLU A 11 4.75 -21.86 -11.15
N GLY A 12 4.74 -21.48 -9.88
CA GLY A 12 3.52 -21.39 -9.08
C GLY A 12 2.84 -20.02 -9.21
N ALA A 13 1.51 -19.96 -9.16
CA ALA A 13 0.75 -18.70 -9.12
C ALA A 13 1.11 -17.79 -7.91
N LEU A 14 1.92 -18.29 -6.97
CA LEU A 14 2.45 -17.58 -5.80
C LEU A 14 3.99 -17.45 -5.81
N SER A 15 4.67 -17.83 -6.90
CA SER A 15 6.14 -17.73 -7.03
C SER A 15 6.63 -16.28 -7.11
N LEU A 16 5.76 -15.35 -7.52
CA LEU A 16 5.97 -13.92 -7.36
C LEU A 16 5.30 -13.46 -6.05
N PRO A 17 6.04 -12.83 -5.11
CA PRO A 17 5.48 -12.36 -3.85
C PRO A 17 4.52 -11.19 -4.10
N ALA A 18 3.23 -11.48 -4.31
CA ALA A 18 2.10 -10.55 -4.25
C ALA A 18 2.36 -9.13 -4.83
N ALA A 19 3.08 -9.05 -5.96
CA ALA A 19 3.47 -7.82 -6.65
C ALA A 19 4.39 -6.84 -5.88
N MET A 20 4.95 -7.20 -4.72
CA MET A 20 5.93 -6.40 -3.96
C MET A 20 7.36 -6.74 -4.41
N GLU A 21 8.08 -5.76 -4.94
CA GLU A 21 9.42 -5.98 -5.50
C GLU A 21 10.55 -5.47 -4.60
N ALA A 22 10.29 -4.39 -3.86
CA ALA A 22 11.30 -3.78 -3.01
C ALA A 22 10.65 -2.99 -1.87
N ILE A 23 11.43 -2.81 -0.80
CA ILE A 23 11.09 -1.95 0.33
C ILE A 23 12.24 -0.99 0.59
N ALA A 24 11.91 0.23 1.00
CA ALA A 24 12.88 1.23 1.44
C ALA A 24 12.36 1.92 2.70
N PHE A 25 13.25 2.18 3.66
CA PHE A 25 12.91 2.96 4.85
C PHE A 25 13.50 4.36 4.73
N VAL A 26 12.67 5.38 4.92
CA VAL A 26 13.04 6.78 4.76
C VAL A 26 12.54 7.62 5.92
N ASN A 27 13.17 8.77 6.09
CA ASN A 27 12.81 9.77 7.08
C ASN A 27 12.07 10.92 6.38
N THR A 28 10.87 11.25 6.84
CA THR A 28 10.22 12.53 6.50
C THR A 28 10.92 13.70 7.21
N SER A 29 10.59 14.93 6.84
CA SER A 29 11.05 16.12 7.56
C SER A 29 10.61 16.19 9.04
N PHE A 30 9.68 15.32 9.44
CA PHE A 30 9.14 15.23 10.80
C PHE A 30 9.75 14.09 11.61
N ALA A 31 10.58 13.25 10.98
CA ALA A 31 11.15 12.07 11.61
C ALA A 31 12.20 12.44 12.68
N PRO A 32 12.23 11.73 13.82
CA PRO A 32 13.38 11.77 14.72
C PRO A 32 14.60 11.13 14.04
N TYR A 33 15.80 11.54 14.42
CA TYR A 33 17.05 11.06 13.80
C TYR A 33 17.32 9.55 14.00
N ASP A 34 16.71 8.93 15.01
CA ASP A 34 17.09 7.59 15.45
C ASP A 34 16.44 6.45 14.63
N TYR A 35 15.33 6.72 13.91
CA TYR A 35 14.60 5.68 13.17
C TYR A 35 13.72 6.25 12.05
N PRO A 36 13.46 5.46 10.99
CA PRO A 36 12.56 5.84 9.90
C PRO A 36 11.10 5.84 10.33
N ASP A 37 10.36 6.83 9.83
CA ASP A 37 8.92 7.01 10.08
C ASP A 37 8.05 6.62 8.86
N VAL A 38 8.66 6.39 7.70
CA VAL A 38 8.00 5.91 6.48
C VAL A 38 8.73 4.71 5.88
N GLU A 39 7.94 3.72 5.46
CA GLU A 39 8.36 2.60 4.61
C GLU A 39 7.75 2.80 3.22
N ILE A 40 8.55 2.74 2.17
CA ILE A 40 8.08 2.79 0.79
C ILE A 40 8.13 1.37 0.24
N VAL A 41 6.97 0.85 -0.15
CA VAL A 41 6.85 -0.43 -0.86
C VAL A 41 6.75 -0.14 -2.35
N LEU A 42 7.68 -0.69 -3.14
CA LEU A 42 7.58 -0.73 -4.58
C LEU A 42 6.74 -1.94 -5.00
N ASN A 43 5.68 -1.68 -5.76
CA ASN A 43 4.89 -2.72 -6.38
C ASN A 43 5.00 -2.66 -7.92
N SER A 44 5.17 -3.81 -8.57
CA SER A 44 5.14 -3.95 -10.04
C SER A 44 3.75 -3.73 -10.66
N VAL A 45 2.78 -3.32 -9.85
CA VAL A 45 1.40 -3.10 -10.25
C VAL A 45 1.00 -1.66 -10.02
N SER A 46 0.22 -1.11 -10.94
CA SER A 46 -0.41 0.19 -10.85
C SER A 46 -1.88 0.09 -11.23
N VAL A 47 -2.69 1.01 -10.70
CA VAL A 47 -4.11 1.17 -11.06
C VAL A 47 -4.30 1.49 -12.55
N ALA A 48 -3.27 2.00 -13.22
CA ALA A 48 -3.29 2.24 -14.65
C ALA A 48 -3.17 0.94 -15.49
N ASN A 49 -2.67 -0.17 -14.93
CA ASN A 49 -2.60 -1.45 -15.63
C ASN A 49 -4.00 -2.06 -15.81
N ILE A 50 -4.27 -2.63 -16.98
CA ILE A 50 -5.59 -3.20 -17.31
C ILE A 50 -5.91 -4.39 -16.41
N GLU A 51 -4.88 -5.19 -16.13
CA GLU A 51 -4.93 -6.41 -15.34
C GLU A 51 -5.27 -6.11 -13.87
N ALA A 52 -4.85 -4.95 -13.37
CA ALA A 52 -5.01 -4.54 -11.97
C ALA A 52 -6.16 -3.56 -11.73
N GLU A 53 -6.59 -2.83 -12.76
CA GLU A 53 -7.68 -1.85 -12.69
C GLU A 53 -8.90 -2.42 -11.99
N ARG A 54 -9.37 -3.59 -12.41
CA ARG A 54 -10.60 -4.18 -11.86
C ARG A 54 -10.43 -4.53 -10.38
N PHE A 55 -9.33 -5.17 -10.04
CA PHE A 55 -9.01 -5.56 -8.67
C PHE A 55 -8.94 -4.32 -7.75
N LEU A 56 -8.22 -3.28 -8.16
CA LEU A 56 -8.01 -2.08 -7.35
C LEU A 56 -9.28 -1.20 -7.24
N LEU A 57 -10.14 -1.20 -8.26
CA LEU A 57 -11.48 -0.59 -8.16
C LEU A 57 -12.39 -1.36 -7.18
N ASP A 58 -12.34 -2.70 -7.20
CA ASP A 58 -13.12 -3.55 -6.30
C ASP A 58 -12.62 -3.44 -4.83
N LEU A 59 -11.36 -3.05 -4.59
CA LEU A 59 -10.84 -2.68 -3.26
C LEU A 59 -11.34 -1.32 -2.73
N GLY A 60 -12.26 -0.66 -3.45
CA GLY A 60 -12.93 0.55 -2.97
C GLY A 60 -12.32 1.86 -3.47
N MET A 61 -11.49 1.82 -4.52
CA MET A 61 -11.08 3.05 -5.19
C MET A 61 -12.30 3.75 -5.81
N ARG A 62 -12.46 5.03 -5.51
CA ARG A 62 -13.58 5.81 -6.06
C ARG A 62 -13.39 6.02 -7.56
N ARG A 63 -14.46 5.78 -8.33
CA ARG A 63 -14.45 5.85 -9.80
C ARG A 63 -14.18 7.25 -10.33
N ASP A 64 -14.60 8.29 -9.63
CA ASP A 64 -14.33 9.69 -9.97
C ASP A 64 -12.82 9.98 -9.95
N ILE A 65 -12.12 9.55 -8.90
CA ILE A 65 -10.67 9.67 -8.77
C ILE A 65 -9.96 8.84 -9.84
N TYR A 66 -10.39 7.60 -10.06
CA TYR A 66 -9.84 6.76 -11.12
C TYR A 66 -9.93 7.44 -12.49
N ASN A 67 -11.12 7.93 -12.85
CA ASN A 67 -11.38 8.56 -14.13
C ASN A 67 -10.57 9.85 -14.33
N ALA A 68 -10.37 10.62 -13.26
CA ALA A 68 -9.64 11.88 -13.31
C ALA A 68 -8.12 11.67 -13.44
N PHE A 69 -7.54 10.73 -12.67
CA PHE A 69 -6.09 10.60 -12.54
C PHE A 69 -5.49 9.43 -13.31
N TYR A 70 -6.12 8.25 -13.29
CA TYR A 70 -5.51 7.01 -13.80
C TYR A 70 -6.00 6.61 -15.19
N LYS A 71 -7.28 6.84 -15.49
CA LYS A 71 -7.88 6.49 -16.79
C LYS A 71 -7.13 7.08 -18.00
N PRO A 72 -6.59 8.31 -17.98
CA PRO A 72 -5.79 8.84 -19.10
C PRO A 72 -4.53 8.01 -19.41
N TYR A 73 -4.03 7.25 -18.44
CA TYR A 73 -2.83 6.41 -18.54
C TYR A 73 -3.15 4.91 -18.62
N ARG A 74 -4.43 4.55 -18.73
CA ARG A 74 -4.89 3.16 -18.75
C ARG A 74 -4.17 2.35 -19.83
N GLY A 75 -3.64 1.18 -19.46
CA GLY A 75 -2.89 0.29 -20.36
C GLY A 75 -1.43 0.66 -20.57
N ARG A 76 -0.92 1.71 -19.92
CA ARG A 76 0.51 1.99 -19.87
C ARG A 76 1.16 1.16 -18.76
N ASN A 77 2.38 0.70 -19.03
CA ASN A 77 3.21 0.08 -18.01
C ASN A 77 3.56 1.12 -16.94
N ALA A 78 3.25 0.81 -15.68
CA ALA A 78 3.55 1.64 -14.53
C ALA A 78 3.79 0.75 -13.31
N PHE A 79 4.51 1.30 -12.34
CA PHE A 79 4.70 0.71 -11.01
C PHE A 79 4.11 1.65 -9.97
N GLN A 80 3.90 1.16 -8.75
CA GLN A 80 3.38 1.96 -7.65
C GLN A 80 4.37 2.01 -6.50
N LEU A 81 4.68 3.21 -6.03
CA LEU A 81 5.35 3.45 -4.76
C LEU A 81 4.27 3.71 -3.70
N ALA A 82 4.17 2.83 -2.71
CA ALA A 82 3.19 2.91 -1.64
C ALA A 82 3.88 3.28 -0.32
N PRO A 83 3.86 4.55 0.10
CA PRO A 83 4.37 4.94 1.41
C PRO A 83 3.43 4.48 2.52
N LEU A 84 4.00 3.81 3.52
CA LEU A 84 3.37 3.33 4.74
C LEU A 84 3.95 4.11 5.92
N LEU A 85 3.08 4.74 6.70
CA LEU A 85 3.49 5.50 7.87
C LEU A 85 3.67 4.57 9.07
N ASN A 86 4.90 4.41 9.53
CA ASN A 86 5.26 3.46 10.58
C ASN A 86 4.92 3.94 11.99
N ARG A 87 4.71 5.25 12.16
CA ARG A 87 4.57 5.90 13.48
C ARG A 87 3.45 6.94 13.51
N LEU A 88 2.30 6.61 12.92
CA LEU A 88 1.08 7.41 13.03
C LEU A 88 0.81 7.79 14.49
N LYS A 89 0.42 9.04 14.74
CA LYS A 89 0.00 9.54 16.06
C LYS A 89 -1.49 9.29 16.31
N SER A 90 -2.28 9.17 15.25
CA SER A 90 -3.69 8.77 15.32
C SER A 90 -3.84 7.43 16.04
N ARG A 91 -4.86 7.33 16.90
CA ARG A 91 -5.17 6.09 17.64
C ARG A 91 -6.62 5.73 17.46
N GLY A 92 -6.90 4.54 16.96
CA GLY A 92 -8.25 3.99 16.88
C GLY A 92 -8.72 3.33 18.17
N VAL A 93 -9.94 2.80 18.14
CA VAL A 93 -10.51 1.94 19.18
C VAL A 93 -11.25 0.79 18.51
N ILE A 94 -11.06 -0.42 19.04
CA ILE A 94 -11.83 -1.61 18.68
C ILE A 94 -12.62 -2.03 19.93
N LYS A 95 -13.93 -2.21 19.78
CA LYS A 95 -14.79 -2.71 20.86
C LYS A 95 -15.57 -3.92 20.39
N LEU A 96 -15.69 -4.93 21.24
CA LEU A 96 -16.62 -6.02 20.99
C LEU A 96 -18.05 -5.45 20.96
N ARG A 97 -18.82 -5.84 19.94
CA ARG A 97 -20.23 -5.44 19.82
C ARG A 97 -21.09 -6.18 20.85
N SER A 98 -20.78 -7.45 21.08
CA SER A 98 -21.43 -8.32 22.05
C SER A 98 -20.44 -9.37 22.56
N LYS A 99 -20.92 -10.31 23.39
CA LYS A 99 -20.12 -11.47 23.82
C LYS A 99 -20.02 -12.57 22.75
N SER A 100 -20.80 -12.49 21.67
CA SER A 100 -20.78 -13.45 20.57
C SER A 100 -19.57 -13.21 19.66
N TYR A 101 -18.79 -14.26 19.40
CA TYR A 101 -17.66 -14.19 18.47
C TYR A 101 -18.10 -14.03 16.99
N ARG A 102 -19.39 -14.25 16.70
CA ARG A 102 -19.96 -14.10 15.35
C ARG A 102 -20.31 -12.65 15.00
N ASP A 103 -20.41 -11.79 16.02
CA ASP A 103 -20.76 -10.40 15.80
C ASP A 103 -19.52 -9.59 15.47
N ALA A 104 -19.54 -8.93 14.32
CA ALA A 104 -18.44 -8.07 13.90
C ALA A 104 -18.18 -6.97 14.96
N PRO A 105 -16.91 -6.75 15.36
CA PRO A 105 -16.58 -5.73 16.33
C PRO A 105 -16.90 -4.33 15.78
N ILE A 106 -17.03 -3.37 16.70
CA ILE A 106 -17.11 -1.96 16.33
C ILE A 106 -15.67 -1.48 16.12
N LEU A 107 -15.33 -1.22 14.85
CA LEU A 107 -14.04 -0.69 14.43
C LEU A 107 -14.15 0.82 14.24
N ASN A 108 -13.44 1.60 15.05
CA ASN A 108 -13.27 3.02 14.82
C ASN A 108 -11.77 3.34 14.73
N PRO A 109 -11.15 3.26 13.54
CA PRO A 109 -9.71 3.42 13.40
C PRO A 109 -9.23 4.84 13.65
N ARG A 110 -10.11 5.85 13.50
CA ARG A 110 -9.77 7.28 13.60
C ARG A 110 -8.52 7.64 12.78
N TYR A 111 -8.44 7.13 11.54
CA TYR A 111 -7.35 7.46 10.62
C TYR A 111 -7.24 8.97 10.46
N TYR A 112 -6.01 9.49 10.50
CA TYR A 112 -5.70 10.91 10.37
C TYR A 112 -6.42 11.83 11.38
N SER A 113 -6.80 11.29 12.54
CA SER A 113 -7.36 12.09 13.64
C SER A 113 -6.33 13.03 14.29
N HIS A 114 -5.04 12.72 14.17
CA HIS A 114 -3.97 13.63 14.52
C HIS A 114 -3.50 14.38 13.27
N PRO A 115 -3.49 15.73 13.25
CA PRO A 115 -3.21 16.51 12.04
C PRO A 115 -1.84 16.24 11.43
N ALA A 116 -0.81 16.03 12.27
CA ALA A 116 0.54 15.70 11.80
C ALA A 116 0.62 14.44 10.91
N ASP A 117 -0.32 13.49 11.03
CA ASP A 117 -0.28 12.27 10.21
C ASP A 117 -0.56 12.57 8.73
N ILE A 118 -1.33 13.62 8.44
CA ILE A 118 -1.58 14.06 7.05
C ILE A 118 -0.32 14.73 6.48
N GLU A 119 0.37 15.53 7.29
CA GLU A 119 1.60 16.22 6.89
C GLU A 119 2.72 15.22 6.58
N ILE A 120 2.92 14.22 7.45
CA ILE A 120 3.86 13.12 7.24
C ILE A 120 3.49 12.33 5.98
N ALA A 121 2.20 12.05 5.77
CA ALA A 121 1.76 11.34 4.59
C ALA A 121 2.01 12.14 3.31
N ALA A 122 1.75 13.44 3.31
CA ALA A 122 2.04 14.30 2.18
C ALA A 122 3.54 14.31 1.87
N ASP A 123 4.38 14.52 2.89
CA ASP A 123 5.85 14.55 2.73
C ASP A 123 6.40 13.22 2.22
N GLY A 124 5.92 12.08 2.75
CA GLY A 124 6.30 10.76 2.27
C GLY A 124 5.86 10.44 0.82
N ASN A 125 4.84 11.13 0.30
CA ASN A 125 4.37 10.97 -1.09
C ASN A 125 5.10 11.90 -2.09
N LEU A 126 5.67 13.03 -1.64
CA LEU A 126 6.41 13.96 -2.51
C LEU A 126 7.61 13.33 -3.25
N PRO A 127 8.43 12.45 -2.66
CA PRO A 127 9.47 11.76 -3.43
C PRO A 127 8.88 10.82 -4.48
N ALA A 128 7.71 10.22 -4.23
CA ALA A 128 7.06 9.31 -5.17
C ALA A 128 6.40 10.03 -6.36
N SER A 129 5.85 11.23 -6.16
CA SER A 129 5.20 12.00 -7.25
C SER A 129 6.17 12.54 -8.30
N HIS A 130 7.46 12.62 -8.00
CA HIS A 130 8.51 13.01 -8.95
C HIS A 130 9.12 11.81 -9.70
N MET A 131 8.73 10.57 -9.36
CA MET A 131 9.27 9.33 -9.97
C MET A 131 8.37 8.72 -11.04
N CYS A 132 7.20 9.30 -11.34
CA CYS A 132 6.37 8.91 -12.46
C CYS A 132 6.49 9.96 -13.59
N PRO A 133 7.23 9.67 -14.68
CA PRO A 133 7.26 10.52 -15.87
C PRO A 133 5.97 10.46 -16.70
#